data_AF-A0A8R1IJ79-F1
#
_entry.id   AF-A0A8R1IJ79-F1
#
_cell.length_a   1.000
_cell.length_b   1.000
_cell.length_c   1.000
_cell.angle_alpha   90.00
_cell.angle_beta   90.00
_cell.angle_gamma   90.00
#
_symmetry.space_group_name_H-M   'P 1'
#
loop_
_entity.id
_entity.type
_entity.pdbx_description
1 polymer ?
#
loop_
_entity_poly.entity_id
_entity_poly.type
_entity_poly.pdbx_seq_one_letter_code
_entity_poly.pdbx_strand_id
1 'polypeptide(L)'
;MASFSDPFGFGKVETEFDLTLFQLGYAFKTQEIGCNDAFDMRINNQRFVGWPKTWKPLGSSSTNYQISIIFALKPGCDGQTVAAYQTLSNKIAVSLVMQQNYTGYLEREDNWAD
;
A
#
# COMPACT_ATOMS: atom_id res chain seq x y z
N MET A 1 15.79 -25.74 -7.29
CA MET A 1 14.81 -24.77 -6.75
C MET A 1 15.47 -24.06 -5.59
N ALA A 2 15.82 -22.78 -5.74
CA ALA A 2 16.47 -22.02 -4.67
C ALA A 2 15.40 -21.58 -3.65
N SER A 3 15.49 -22.12 -2.44
CA SER A 3 14.75 -21.65 -1.26
C SER A 3 15.38 -20.32 -0.84
N PHE A 4 14.70 -19.20 -1.12
CA PHE A 4 15.06 -17.92 -0.53
C PHE A 4 14.65 -17.94 0.94
N SER A 5 15.63 -17.90 1.83
CA SER A 5 15.41 -17.72 3.28
C SER A 5 14.73 -16.39 3.50
N ASP A 6 13.56 -16.42 4.12
CA ASP A 6 12.80 -15.22 4.50
C ASP A 6 13.65 -14.31 5.40
N PRO A 7 14.08 -13.13 4.90
CA PRO A 7 15.00 -12.27 5.64
C PRO A 7 14.31 -11.48 6.76
N PHE A 8 12.99 -11.62 6.92
CA PHE A 8 12.20 -10.83 7.86
C PHE A 8 11.52 -11.66 8.96
N GLY A 9 11.61 -13.00 8.93
CA GLY A 9 11.11 -13.88 9.99
C GLY A 9 9.57 -13.99 10.06
N PHE A 10 8.90 -13.72 8.95
CA PHE A 10 7.46 -13.77 8.81
C PHE A 10 7.00 -15.09 8.17
N GLY A 11 6.24 -15.90 8.90
CA GLY A 11 5.75 -17.21 8.43
C GLY A 11 4.92 -17.15 7.13
N LYS A 12 4.83 -18.29 6.42
CA LYS A 12 3.99 -18.44 5.23
C LYS A 12 2.52 -18.51 5.65
N VAL A 13 1.66 -17.63 5.12
CA VAL A 13 0.21 -17.73 5.29
C VAL A 13 -0.36 -18.41 4.04
N GLU A 14 -0.95 -19.59 4.21
CA GLU A 14 -1.64 -20.29 3.11
C GLU A 14 -2.92 -19.52 2.77
N THR A 15 -2.87 -18.71 1.70
CA THR A 15 -4.04 -18.11 1.08
C THR A 15 -4.13 -18.59 -0.37
N GLU A 16 -5.24 -18.33 -1.08
CA GLU A 16 -5.33 -18.60 -2.54
C GLU A 16 -4.24 -17.87 -3.35
N PHE A 17 -3.59 -16.89 -2.73
CA PHE A 17 -2.43 -16.21 -3.26
C PHE A 17 -1.19 -16.82 -2.58
N ASP A 18 -0.23 -17.31 -3.37
CA ASP A 18 1.07 -17.81 -2.88
C ASP A 18 1.95 -16.59 -2.51
N LEU A 19 1.50 -15.89 -1.46
CA LEU A 19 2.04 -14.64 -0.95
C LEU A 19 2.95 -14.93 0.23
N THR A 20 4.17 -14.43 0.16
CA THR A 20 5.03 -14.29 1.35
C THR A 20 4.88 -12.90 1.93
N LEU A 21 5.00 -12.77 3.25
CA LEU A 21 5.04 -11.47 3.93
C LEU A 21 6.21 -10.60 3.44
N PHE A 22 7.30 -11.22 2.96
CA PHE A 22 8.38 -10.54 2.23
C PHE A 22 7.88 -9.80 0.98
N GLN A 23 7.04 -10.44 0.15
CA GLN A 23 6.52 -9.81 -1.07
C GLN A 23 5.63 -8.61 -0.73
N LEU A 24 4.83 -8.71 0.33
CA LEU A 24 4.04 -7.59 0.84
C LEU A 24 4.94 -6.46 1.33
N GLY A 25 5.95 -6.76 2.16
CA GLY A 25 6.91 -5.77 2.66
C GLY A 25 7.66 -5.05 1.53
N TYR A 26 8.07 -5.77 0.49
CA TYR A 26 8.73 -5.19 -0.68
C TYR A 26 7.79 -4.28 -1.48
N ALA A 27 6.54 -4.69 -1.67
CA ALA A 27 5.52 -3.89 -2.35
C ALA A 27 5.28 -2.57 -1.61
N PHE A 28 5.18 -2.59 -0.28
CA PHE A 28 5.04 -1.37 0.54
C PHE A 28 6.28 -0.48 0.48
N LYS A 29 7.48 -1.03 0.67
CA LYS A 29 8.73 -0.25 0.69
C LYS A 29 8.97 0.50 -0.63
N THR A 30 8.63 -0.11 -1.77
CA THR A 30 8.83 0.53 -3.07
C THR A 30 7.90 1.75 -3.27
N GLN A 31 6.78 1.82 -2.55
CA GLN A 31 5.86 2.96 -2.63
C GLN A 31 6.36 4.21 -1.93
N GLU A 32 7.30 4.10 -0.98
CA GLU A 32 7.94 5.28 -0.39
C GLU A 32 8.67 6.12 -1.45
N ILE A 33 8.99 5.52 -2.60
CA ILE A 33 9.71 6.14 -3.72
C ILE A 33 8.75 6.68 -4.81
N GLY A 34 7.49 6.22 -4.85
CA GLY A 34 6.55 6.46 -5.96
C GLY A 34 5.15 6.88 -5.50
N CYS A 35 5.05 7.92 -4.67
CA CYS A 35 3.78 8.37 -4.14
C CYS A 35 3.00 9.31 -5.10
N ASN A 36 1.68 9.28 -5.03
CA ASN A 36 0.73 10.01 -5.89
C ASN A 36 0.61 9.52 -7.33
N ASP A 37 1.23 8.40 -7.69
CA ASP A 37 1.10 7.74 -8.99
C ASP A 37 0.53 6.33 -8.86
N ALA A 38 -0.06 5.82 -9.95
CA ALA A 38 -0.48 4.43 -10.03
C ALA A 38 0.74 3.53 -10.14
N PHE A 39 0.74 2.40 -9.44
CA PHE A 39 1.77 1.39 -9.64
C PHE A 39 1.17 0.03 -9.98
N ASP A 40 1.98 -0.73 -10.70
CA ASP A 40 1.74 -2.11 -11.09
C ASP A 40 3.06 -2.86 -10.96
N MET A 41 3.22 -3.56 -9.85
CA MET A 41 4.42 -4.32 -9.54
C MET A 41 4.16 -5.81 -9.70
N ARG A 42 5.14 -6.53 -10.24
CA ARG A 42 5.10 -7.99 -10.38
C ARG A 42 6.26 -8.59 -9.62
N ILE A 43 5.98 -9.49 -8.69
CA ILE A 43 6.99 -10.27 -7.96
C ILE A 43 6.64 -11.74 -8.14
N ASN A 44 7.46 -12.48 -8.89
CA ASN A 44 7.17 -13.85 -9.31
C ASN A 44 5.81 -13.95 -10.02
N ASN A 45 4.93 -14.85 -9.58
CA ASN A 45 3.58 -15.04 -10.12
C ASN A 45 2.53 -14.11 -9.49
N GLN A 46 2.93 -13.19 -8.63
CA GLN A 46 2.02 -12.28 -7.96
C GLN A 46 2.11 -10.87 -8.53
N ARG A 47 0.94 -10.24 -8.74
CA ARG A 47 0.84 -8.84 -9.13
C ARG A 47 0.30 -8.02 -7.96
N PHE A 48 0.90 -6.87 -7.71
CA PHE A 48 0.51 -5.90 -6.69
C PHE A 48 0.21 -4.58 -7.37
N VAL A 49 -0.94 -3.99 -7.06
CA VAL A 49 -1.38 -2.76 -7.69
C VAL A 49 -1.95 -1.80 -6.65
N GLY A 50 -1.88 -0.51 -6.95
CA GLY A 50 -2.49 0.52 -6.12
C GLY A 50 -2.07 1.92 -6.53
N TRP A 51 -2.42 2.88 -5.69
CA TRP A 51 -2.19 4.31 -5.92
C TRP A 51 -1.96 5.00 -4.57
N PRO A 52 -0.74 4.95 -4.02
CA PRO A 52 -0.42 5.60 -2.76
C PRO A 52 -0.66 7.12 -2.83
N LYS A 53 -1.11 7.70 -1.73
CA LYS A 53 -1.35 9.15 -1.62
C LYS A 53 -0.57 9.75 -0.48
N THR A 54 0.05 10.90 -0.75
CA THR A 54 0.65 11.72 0.29
C THR A 54 -0.41 12.65 0.84
N TRP A 55 -0.45 12.80 2.15
CA TRP A 55 -1.23 13.81 2.83
C TRP A 55 -0.34 14.59 3.79
N LYS A 56 -0.56 15.90 3.83
CA LYS A 56 0.13 16.81 4.72
C LYS A 56 -0.94 17.58 5.51
N PRO A 57 -0.90 17.56 6.85
CA PRO A 57 -1.79 18.38 7.67
C PRO A 57 -1.63 19.87 7.32
N LEU A 58 -2.75 20.58 7.28
CA LEU A 58 -2.74 22.03 7.13
C LEU A 58 -2.03 22.68 8.32
N GLY A 59 -0.97 23.44 8.06
CA GLY A 59 -0.18 24.11 9.10
C GLY A 59 0.94 23.27 9.72
N SER A 60 1.05 21.97 9.41
CA SER A 60 2.22 21.17 9.78
C SER A 60 3.36 21.46 8.80
N SER A 61 4.55 21.80 9.32
CA SER A 61 5.73 22.03 8.48
C SER A 61 6.56 20.76 8.28
N SER A 62 6.42 19.75 9.14
CA SER A 62 7.38 18.65 9.28
C SER A 62 6.87 17.24 8.97
N THR A 63 5.57 16.95 9.09
CA THR A 63 5.06 15.57 8.95
C THR A 63 4.28 15.39 7.65
N ASN A 64 4.77 14.49 6.78
CA ASN A 64 4.04 14.00 5.61
C ASN A 64 3.58 12.57 5.91
N TYR A 65 2.28 12.32 5.87
CA TYR A 65 1.74 10.96 5.96
C TYR A 65 1.61 10.37 4.56
N GLN A 66 1.84 9.07 4.46
CA GLN A 66 1.59 8.31 3.25
C GLN A 66 0.51 7.27 3.51
N ILE A 67 -0.56 7.32 2.74
CA ILE A 67 -1.64 6.34 2.77
C ILE A 67 -1.45 5.40 1.59
N SER A 68 -1.16 4.14 1.90
CA SER A 68 -0.84 3.10 0.94
C SER A 68 -1.84 1.96 1.02
N ILE A 69 -2.66 1.80 -0.03
CA ILE A 69 -3.59 0.69 -0.17
C ILE A 69 -3.15 -0.15 -1.37
N ILE A 70 -2.83 -1.42 -1.10
CA ILE A 70 -2.30 -2.36 -2.09
C ILE A 70 -3.27 -3.51 -2.26
N PHE A 71 -3.60 -3.83 -3.51
CA PHE A 71 -4.32 -5.04 -3.87
C PHE A 71 -3.35 -6.05 -4.48
N ALA A 72 -3.39 -7.27 -3.95
CA ALA A 72 -2.76 -8.43 -4.56
C ALA A 72 -3.75 -9.06 -5.57
N LEU A 73 -3.38 -9.08 -6.85
CA LEU A 73 -4.21 -9.63 -7.92
C LEU A 73 -3.72 -11.00 -8.38
N LYS A 74 -4.64 -11.88 -8.78
CA LYS A 74 -4.28 -13.19 -9.32
C LYS A 74 -3.38 -13.04 -10.58
N PRO A 75 -2.44 -13.97 -10.80
CA PRO A 75 -1.67 -14.00 -12.04
C PRO A 75 -2.59 -14.01 -13.26
N GLY A 76 -2.20 -13.27 -14.30
CA GLY A 76 -2.96 -13.21 -15.56
C GLY A 76 -4.15 -12.25 -15.57
N CYS A 77 -4.42 -11.48 -14.50
CA CYS A 77 -5.43 -10.41 -14.55
C CYS A 77 -5.14 -9.43 -15.69
N ASP A 78 -6.19 -9.07 -16.43
CA ASP A 78 -6.10 -8.14 -17.55
C ASP A 78 -5.80 -6.69 -17.12
N GLY A 79 -5.48 -5.85 -18.11
CA GLY A 79 -5.17 -4.44 -17.86
C GLY A 79 -6.34 -3.62 -17.31
N GLN A 80 -7.59 -3.98 -17.66
CA GLN A 80 -8.77 -3.27 -17.20
C GLN A 80 -9.03 -3.50 -15.70
N THR A 81 -8.89 -4.75 -15.26
CA THR A 81 -8.98 -5.14 -13.85
C THR A 81 -7.93 -4.40 -13.04
N VAL A 82 -6.68 -4.35 -13.54
CA VAL A 82 -5.58 -3.63 -12.88
C VAL A 82 -5.90 -2.14 -12.73
N ALA A 83 -6.34 -1.48 -13.81
CA ALA A 83 -6.71 -0.08 -13.77
C ALA A 83 -7.90 0.18 -12.83
N ALA A 84 -8.85 -0.74 -12.75
CA ALA A 84 -9.98 -0.66 -11.83
C ALA A 84 -9.52 -0.72 -10.36
N TYR A 85 -8.62 -1.62 -10.00
CA TYR A 85 -8.07 -1.72 -8.64
C TYR A 85 -7.15 -0.55 -8.27
N GLN A 86 -6.37 -0.03 -9.22
CA GLN A 86 -5.63 1.22 -9.04
C GLN A 86 -6.58 2.38 -8.75
N THR A 87 -7.63 2.53 -9.55
CA THR A 87 -8.66 3.57 -9.35
C THR A 87 -9.38 3.42 -8.02
N LEU A 88 -9.73 2.19 -7.64
CA LEU A 88 -10.35 1.90 -6.35
C LEU A 88 -9.43 2.28 -5.18
N SER A 89 -8.17 1.86 -5.22
CA SER A 89 -7.19 2.20 -4.17
C SER A 89 -7.03 3.71 -4.00
N ASN A 90 -6.99 4.46 -5.11
CA ASN A 90 -6.93 5.91 -5.10
C ASN A 90 -8.17 6.52 -4.42
N LYS A 91 -9.37 6.06 -4.80
CA LYS A 91 -10.63 6.54 -4.21
C LYS A 91 -10.68 6.31 -2.70
N ILE A 92 -10.25 5.13 -2.24
CA ILE A 92 -10.21 4.84 -0.80
C ILE A 92 -9.18 5.74 -0.11
N ALA A 93 -7.96 5.88 -0.66
CA ALA A 93 -6.92 6.73 -0.10
C ALA A 93 -7.37 8.18 0.01
N VAL A 94 -7.99 8.75 -1.03
CA VAL A 94 -8.56 10.11 -1.00
C VAL A 94 -9.67 10.23 0.03
N SER A 95 -10.53 9.22 0.15
CA SER A 95 -11.61 9.24 1.16
C SER A 95 -11.06 9.26 2.58
N LEU A 96 -9.98 8.51 2.84
CA LEU A 96 -9.27 8.54 4.12
C LEU A 96 -8.64 9.91 4.39
N VAL A 97 -8.03 10.54 3.39
CA VAL A 97 -7.53 11.93 3.52
C VAL A 97 -8.65 12.91 3.86
N MET A 98 -9.81 12.79 3.20
CA MET A 98 -10.95 13.66 3.49
C MET A 98 -11.49 13.44 4.89
N GLN A 99 -11.61 12.17 5.31
CA GLN A 99 -12.04 11.84 6.67
C GLN A 99 -11.06 12.36 7.72
N GLN A 100 -9.76 12.24 7.44
CA GLN A 100 -8.70 12.78 8.29
C GLN A 100 -8.81 14.30 8.40
N ASN A 101 -8.97 15.02 7.29
CA ASN A 101 -9.15 16.48 7.31
C ASN A 101 -10.41 16.91 8.06
N TYR A 102 -11.47 16.09 8.06
CA TYR A 102 -12.73 16.40 8.74
C TYR A 102 -12.67 16.12 10.24
N THR A 103 -11.96 15.07 10.65
CA THR A 103 -12.00 14.57 12.03
C THR A 103 -10.71 14.75 12.81
N GLY A 104 -9.57 14.91 12.14
CA GLY A 104 -8.25 14.97 12.77
C GLY A 104 -7.86 13.68 13.50
N TYR A 105 -8.33 12.50 13.10
CA TYR A 105 -8.07 11.24 13.83
C TYR A 105 -6.58 10.92 14.00
N LEU A 106 -5.79 10.96 12.92
CA LEU A 106 -4.37 10.63 12.94
C LEU A 106 -3.56 11.63 13.77
N GLU A 107 -3.86 12.92 13.67
CA GLU A 107 -3.24 13.96 14.52
C GLU A 107 -3.56 13.74 16.01
N ARG A 108 -4.76 13.27 16.34
CA ARG A 108 -5.15 12.93 17.71
C ARG A 108 -4.41 11.70 18.24
N GLU A 109 -4.26 10.65 17.41
CA GLU A 109 -3.46 9.47 17.76
C GLU A 109 -1.98 9.82 17.94
N ASP A 110 -1.41 10.67 17.07
CA ASP A 110 -0.01 11.11 17.20
C ASP A 110 0.24 11.81 18.54
N ASN A 111 -0.69 12.67 18.97
CA ASN A 111 -0.63 13.33 20.28
C ASN A 111 -0.88 12.41 21.48
N TRP A 112 -1.32 11.16 21.26
CA TRP A 112 -1.48 10.13 22.31
C TRP A 112 -0.31 9.15 22.36
N ALA A 113 0.56 9.14 21.35
CA ALA A 113 1.73 8.28 21.28
C ALA A 113 2.96 8.88 22.00
N ASP A 114 2.87 10.14 22.43
CA ASP A 114 3.80 10.84 23.34
C ASP A 114 3.34 10.75 24.82
#